data_AF-A0A940E451-F1
#
_entry.id   AF-A0A940E451-F1
#
_cell.length_a   1.000
_cell.length_b   1.000
_cell.length_c   1.000
_cell.angle_alpha   90.00
_cell.angle_beta   90.00
_cell.angle_gamma   90.00
#
_symmetry.space_group_name_H-M   'P 1'
#
loop_
_entity.id
_entity.type
_entity.pdbx_description
1 polymer ?
#
loop_
_entity_poly.entity_id
_entity_poly.type
_entity_poly.pdbx_seq_one_letter_code
_entity_poly.pdbx_strand_id
1 'polypeptide(L)'
;MEVIFKNDPLVAAIIAWFLAQLAKVVIAIFRTGRFELELFFSSGGMPSSHSSTVTALATSIAIDDGVESTTFALALIFAVIVMYDASGVRLAVSHQAKILNDFFHGKMKNYKMLNELVGHTPYQVIAGAILGVVVAVWYCH
;
A
#
# COMPACT_ATOMS: atom_id res chain seq x y z
N MET A 1 21.62 5.13 -15.90
CA MET A 1 21.35 5.29 -14.46
C MET A 1 21.00 6.72 -14.08
N GLU A 2 21.56 7.75 -14.72
CA GLU A 2 21.25 9.16 -14.41
C GLU A 2 19.80 9.61 -14.66
N VAL A 3 19.07 8.96 -15.57
CA VAL A 3 17.68 9.33 -15.90
C VAL A 3 16.68 8.99 -14.77
N ILE A 4 16.97 7.96 -13.96
CA ILE A 4 16.08 7.53 -12.88
C ILE A 4 16.19 8.48 -11.68
N PHE A 5 17.39 8.98 -11.38
CA PHE A 5 17.62 9.91 -10.28
C PHE A 5 17.23 11.36 -10.59
N LYS A 6 16.87 11.68 -11.85
CA LYS A 6 16.32 12.98 -12.24
C LYS A 6 14.80 13.04 -12.20
N ASN A 7 14.12 11.92 -11.96
CA ASN A 7 12.67 11.85 -11.90
C ASN A 7 12.25 11.84 -10.43
N ASP A 8 12.11 13.03 -9.87
CA ASP A 8 11.79 13.21 -8.46
C ASP A 8 10.49 12.50 -8.05
N PRO A 9 9.42 12.50 -8.86
CA PRO A 9 8.21 11.73 -8.55
C PRO A 9 8.43 10.23 -8.46
N LEU A 10 9.27 9.67 -9.34
CA LEU A 10 9.60 8.26 -9.32
C LEU A 10 10.45 7.90 -8.09
N VAL A 11 11.44 8.72 -7.77
CA VAL A 11 12.33 8.48 -6.61
C VAL A 11 11.56 8.61 -5.30
N ALA A 12 10.75 9.65 -5.14
CA ALA A 12 9.87 9.83 -3.97
C ALA A 12 8.93 8.62 -3.79
N ALA A 13 8.34 8.11 -4.86
CA ALA A 13 7.48 6.93 -4.83
C ALA A 13 8.23 5.67 -4.38
N ILE A 14 9.45 5.43 -4.89
CA ILE A 14 10.28 4.28 -4.52
C ILE A 14 10.71 4.37 -3.04
N ILE A 15 11.12 5.55 -2.58
CA ILE A 15 11.50 5.78 -1.18
C ILE A 15 10.30 5.54 -0.26
N ALA A 16 9.13 6.09 -0.60
CA ALA A 16 7.91 5.92 0.19
C ALA A 16 7.44 4.46 0.25
N TRP A 17 7.58 3.72 -0.86
CA TRP A 17 7.34 2.28 -0.89
C TRP A 17 8.29 1.54 0.05
N PHE A 18 9.60 1.80 -0.06
CA PHE A 18 10.61 1.12 0.73
C PHE A 18 10.45 1.39 2.23
N LEU A 19 10.23 2.66 2.60
CA LEU A 19 9.98 3.06 3.99
C LEU A 19 8.71 2.43 4.55
N ALA A 20 7.65 2.28 3.75
CA ALA A 20 6.43 1.60 4.19
C ALA A 20 6.70 0.12 4.50
N GLN A 21 7.43 -0.59 3.63
CA GLN A 21 7.78 -1.99 3.85
C GLN A 21 8.73 -2.17 5.04
N LEU A 22 9.70 -1.28 5.20
CA LEU A 22 10.60 -1.28 6.35
C LEU A 22 9.81 -1.03 7.65
N ALA A 23 8.92 -0.04 7.67
CA ALA A 23 8.07 0.27 8.81
C ALA A 23 7.20 -0.92 9.23
N LYS A 24 6.64 -1.68 8.28
CA LYS A 24 5.89 -2.91 8.58
C LYS A 24 6.73 -3.93 9.34
N VAL A 25 7.94 -4.21 8.86
CA VAL A 25 8.86 -5.17 9.50
C VAL A 25 9.22 -4.71 10.91
N VAL A 26 9.53 -3.42 11.09
CA VAL A 26 9.85 -2.83 12.41
C VAL A 26 8.66 -2.93 13.36
N ILE A 27 7.47 -2.54 12.93
CA ILE A 27 6.24 -2.63 13.74
C ILE A 27 5.94 -4.09 14.13
N ALA A 28 6.16 -5.03 13.22
CA ALA A 28 5.98 -6.46 13.48
C ALA A 28 6.92 -6.96 14.58
N ILE A 29 8.21 -6.62 14.49
CA ILE A 29 9.20 -6.97 15.52
C ILE A 29 8.80 -6.43 16.89
N PHE A 30 8.36 -5.18 16.97
CA PHE A 30 7.92 -4.60 18.25
C PHE A 30 6.65 -5.24 18.82
N ARG A 31 5.75 -5.73 17.97
CA ARG A 31 4.48 -6.35 18.41
C ARG A 31 4.62 -7.82 18.79
N THR A 32 5.38 -8.59 18.02
CA THR A 32 5.47 -10.06 18.17
C THR A 32 6.79 -10.51 18.80
N GLY A 33 7.80 -9.64 18.84
CA GLY A 33 9.15 -9.99 19.26
C GLY A 33 9.89 -10.90 18.27
N ARG A 34 9.29 -11.18 17.10
CA ARG A 34 9.81 -12.11 16.10
C ARG A 34 10.21 -11.35 14.84
N PHE A 35 11.35 -11.75 14.29
CA PHE A 35 11.83 -11.22 13.02
C PHE A 35 11.21 -12.02 11.87
N GLU A 36 10.16 -11.47 11.26
CA GLU A 36 9.43 -12.10 10.16
C GLU A 36 9.68 -11.32 8.86
N LEU A 37 10.76 -11.64 8.15
CA LEU A 37 11.07 -11.04 6.84
C LEU A 37 9.98 -11.30 5.79
N GLU A 38 9.20 -12.35 5.95
CA GLU A 38 8.05 -12.66 5.10
C GLU A 38 7.02 -11.53 5.07
N LEU A 39 6.95 -10.70 6.13
CA LEU A 39 6.08 -9.53 6.16
C LEU A 39 6.50 -8.43 5.18
N PHE A 40 7.76 -8.37 4.78
CA PHE A 40 8.27 -7.42 3.79
C PHE A 40 7.68 -7.69 2.40
N PHE A 41 7.48 -8.97 2.07
CA PHE A 41 6.85 -9.42 0.82
C PHE A 41 5.34 -9.61 0.94
N SER A 42 4.78 -9.45 2.15
CA SER A 42 3.35 -9.58 2.40
C SER A 42 2.58 -8.37 1.86
N SER A 43 1.44 -8.65 1.23
CA SER A 43 0.52 -7.61 0.75
C SER A 43 -0.27 -6.93 1.87
N GLY A 44 -0.22 -7.42 3.11
CA GLY A 44 -0.94 -6.87 4.27
C GLY A 44 -0.08 -6.01 5.21
N GLY A 45 -0.69 -5.44 6.25
CA GLY A 45 0.00 -4.73 7.34
C GLY A 45 -0.11 -3.20 7.31
N MET A 46 0.36 -2.55 8.38
CA MET A 46 0.40 -1.09 8.54
C MET A 46 1.85 -0.61 8.47
N PRO A 47 2.18 0.47 7.73
CA PRO A 47 1.34 1.24 6.81
C PRO A 47 1.17 0.57 5.42
N SER A 48 0.15 0.98 4.65
CA SER A 48 -0.07 0.49 3.28
C SER A 48 1.02 1.02 2.33
N SER A 49 1.79 0.11 1.72
CA SER A 49 2.84 0.46 0.76
C SER A 49 2.29 0.94 -0.59
N HIS A 50 1.15 0.40 -1.02
CA HIS A 50 0.47 0.87 -2.23
C HIS A 50 0.03 2.33 -2.07
N SER A 51 -0.57 2.64 -0.92
CA SER A 51 -1.06 3.98 -0.60
C SER A 51 0.10 4.97 -0.43
N SER A 52 1.20 4.58 0.22
CA SER A 52 2.38 5.46 0.34
C SER A 52 3.03 5.76 -1.00
N THR A 53 3.13 4.76 -1.89
CA THR A 53 3.74 4.91 -3.22
C THR A 53 2.96 5.92 -4.07
N VAL A 54 1.64 5.72 -4.20
CA VAL A 54 0.82 6.55 -5.11
C VAL A 54 0.59 7.96 -4.59
N THR A 55 0.56 8.14 -3.26
CA THR A 55 0.45 9.48 -2.66
C THR A 55 1.77 10.24 -2.73
N ALA A 56 2.92 9.57 -2.52
CA ALA A 56 4.22 10.20 -2.74
C ALA A 56 4.39 10.65 -4.20
N LEU A 57 3.96 9.81 -5.15
CA LEU A 57 3.96 10.16 -6.58
C LEU A 57 3.10 11.40 -6.86
N ALA A 58 1.84 11.39 -6.42
CA ALA A 58 0.92 12.51 -6.66
C ALA A 58 1.38 13.79 -5.97
N THR A 59 1.92 13.70 -4.74
CA THR A 59 2.46 14.85 -4.01
C THR A 59 3.71 15.42 -4.66
N SER A 60 4.64 14.59 -5.11
CA SER A 60 5.84 15.06 -5.84
C SER A 60 5.45 15.77 -7.14
N ILE A 61 4.52 15.19 -7.93
CA ILE A 61 4.04 15.85 -9.15
C ILE A 61 3.34 17.18 -8.84
N ALA A 62 2.61 17.27 -7.72
CA ALA A 62 2.03 18.54 -7.27
C ALA A 62 3.09 19.59 -6.93
N ILE A 63 4.24 19.17 -6.40
CA ILE A 63 5.36 20.07 -6.06
C ILE A 63 6.10 20.50 -7.33
N ASP A 64 6.38 19.57 -8.24
CA ASP A 64 7.22 19.79 -9.42
C ASP A 64 6.47 20.46 -10.58
N ASP A 65 5.30 19.92 -10.93
CA ASP A 65 4.49 20.38 -12.07
C ASP A 65 3.35 21.32 -11.65
N GLY A 66 3.05 21.40 -10.35
CA GLY A 66 1.93 22.17 -9.80
C GLY A 66 0.61 21.41 -9.81
N VAL A 67 -0.30 21.82 -8.91
CA VAL A 67 -1.63 21.19 -8.76
C VAL A 67 -2.60 21.46 -9.90
N GLU A 68 -2.30 22.42 -10.76
CA GLU A 68 -3.11 22.75 -11.95
C GLU A 68 -2.74 21.89 -13.18
N SER A 69 -1.64 21.12 -13.07
CA SER A 69 -1.14 20.31 -14.18
C SER A 69 -2.03 19.11 -14.48
N THR A 70 -2.12 18.75 -15.76
CA THR A 70 -2.80 17.52 -16.20
C THR A 70 -2.12 16.27 -15.64
N THR A 71 -0.80 16.30 -15.44
CA THR A 71 -0.02 15.22 -14.83
C THR A 71 -0.42 14.99 -13.37
N PHE A 72 -0.61 16.06 -12.59
CA PHE A 72 -1.13 15.95 -11.22
C PHE A 72 -2.54 15.37 -11.20
N ALA A 73 -3.44 15.85 -12.07
CA ALA A 73 -4.81 15.34 -12.14
C ALA A 73 -4.85 13.82 -12.43
N LEU A 74 -4.03 13.34 -13.37
CA LEU A 74 -3.87 11.92 -13.66
C LEU A 74 -3.33 11.15 -12.47
N ALA A 75 -2.28 11.64 -11.82
CA ALA A 75 -1.66 11.00 -10.67
C ALA A 75 -2.60 10.93 -9.46
N LEU A 76 -3.39 11.98 -9.21
CA LEU A 76 -4.37 12.04 -8.14
C LEU A 76 -5.50 11.02 -8.35
N ILE A 77 -6.08 10.96 -9.55
CA ILE A 77 -7.13 9.98 -9.87
C ILE A 77 -6.57 8.56 -9.78
N PHE A 78 -5.35 8.33 -10.28
CA PHE A 78 -4.67 7.05 -10.13
C PHE A 78 -4.48 6.66 -8.66
N ALA A 79 -4.04 7.60 -7.81
CA ALA A 79 -3.87 7.37 -6.38
C ALA A 79 -5.19 7.00 -5.70
N VAL A 80 -6.29 7.70 -6.00
CA VAL A 80 -7.63 7.39 -5.48
C VAL A 80 -8.07 5.98 -5.86
N ILE A 81 -7.92 5.59 -7.13
CA ILE A 81 -8.31 4.25 -7.61
C ILE A 81 -7.51 3.17 -6.87
N VAL A 82 -6.19 3.33 -6.77
CA VAL A 82 -5.32 2.35 -6.10
C VAL A 82 -5.63 2.27 -4.60
N MET A 83 -5.90 3.40 -3.94
CA MET A 83 -6.28 3.42 -2.53
C MET A 83 -7.64 2.78 -2.29
N TYR A 84 -8.60 2.98 -3.20
CA TYR A 84 -9.92 2.36 -3.13
C TYR A 84 -9.84 0.84 -3.34
N ASP A 85 -9.08 0.36 -4.32
CA ASP A 85 -8.88 -1.07 -4.56
C ASP A 85 -8.17 -1.75 -3.37
N ALA A 86 -7.16 -1.08 -2.81
CA ALA A 86 -6.42 -1.57 -1.65
C ALA A 86 -7.29 -1.72 -0.39
N SER A 87 -8.32 -0.87 -0.21
CA SER A 87 -9.15 -0.82 1.01
C SER A 87 -10.51 -1.50 0.89
N GLY A 88 -11.21 -1.35 -0.24
CA GLY A 88 -12.63 -1.70 -0.36
C GLY A 88 -12.87 -3.09 -0.95
N VAL A 89 -12.44 -3.28 -2.20
CA VAL A 89 -12.78 -4.50 -2.96
C VAL A 89 -12.09 -5.72 -2.37
N ARG A 90 -10.81 -5.60 -2.05
CA ARG A 90 -10.00 -6.72 -1.57
C ARG A 90 -10.43 -7.21 -0.18
N LEU A 91 -10.86 -6.31 0.71
CA LEU A 91 -11.36 -6.67 2.04
C LEU A 91 -12.69 -7.44 1.95
N ALA A 92 -13.60 -7.01 1.07
CA ALA A 92 -14.89 -7.68 0.88
C ALA A 92 -14.73 -9.10 0.33
N VAL A 93 -13.85 -9.30 -0.66
CA VAL A 93 -13.54 -10.63 -1.21
C VAL A 93 -12.94 -11.55 -0.14
N SER A 94 -12.10 -11.00 0.74
CA SER A 94 -11.47 -11.76 1.82
C SER A 94 -12.47 -12.21 2.87
N HIS A 95 -13.43 -11.34 3.22
CA HIS A 95 -14.52 -11.68 4.13
C HIS A 95 -15.42 -12.77 3.53
N GLN A 96 -15.71 -12.70 2.22
CA GLN A 96 -16.46 -13.74 1.52
C GLN A 96 -15.69 -15.07 1.49
N ALA A 97 -14.38 -15.05 1.22
CA ALA A 97 -13.52 -16.23 1.22
C ALA A 97 -13.54 -16.92 2.59
N LYS A 98 -13.45 -16.15 3.68
CA LYS A 98 -13.53 -16.66 5.04
C LYS A 98 -14.88 -17.31 5.36
N ILE A 99 -15.99 -16.63 5.05
CA ILE A 99 -17.34 -17.19 5.24
C ILE A 99 -17.49 -18.52 4.48
N LEU A 100 -16.97 -18.58 3.25
CA LEU A 100 -17.07 -19.76 2.40
C LEU A 100 -16.20 -20.92 2.94
N ASN A 101 -14.99 -20.60 3.39
CA ASN A 101 -14.08 -21.54 4.07
C ASN A 101 -14.75 -22.14 5.30
N ASP A 102 -15.31 -21.31 6.19
CA ASP A 102 -16.00 -21.75 7.41
C ASP A 102 -17.25 -22.58 7.10
N PHE A 103 -18.00 -22.22 6.06
CA PHE A 103 -19.20 -22.95 5.68
C PHE A 103 -18.92 -24.37 5.16
N PHE A 104 -17.86 -24.54 4.36
CA PHE A 104 -17.50 -25.82 3.75
C PHE A 104 -16.53 -26.65 4.58
N HIS A 105 -15.93 -26.07 5.64
CA HIS A 105 -15.06 -26.78 6.56
C HIS A 105 -15.78 -28.03 7.12
N GLY A 106 -15.19 -29.21 6.88
CA GLY A 106 -15.74 -30.49 7.35
C GLY A 106 -16.98 -31.00 6.61
N LYS A 107 -17.58 -30.22 5.70
CA LYS A 107 -18.76 -30.62 4.90
C LYS A 107 -18.41 -31.18 3.53
N MET A 108 -17.27 -30.79 2.95
CA MET A 108 -16.82 -31.28 1.65
C MET A 108 -15.42 -31.92 1.75
N LYS A 109 -15.33 -33.19 1.34
CA LYS A 109 -14.08 -34.00 1.42
C LYS A 109 -12.91 -33.46 0.58
N ASN A 110 -13.18 -32.63 -0.44
CA ASN A 110 -12.19 -32.10 -1.38
C ASN A 110 -12.27 -30.56 -1.53
N TYR A 111 -12.78 -29.85 -0.51
CA TYR A 111 -12.84 -28.40 -0.59
C TYR A 111 -11.45 -27.79 -0.43
N LYS A 112 -10.99 -27.07 -1.45
CA LYS A 112 -9.75 -26.27 -1.39
C LYS A 112 -10.09 -24.94 -0.73
N MET A 113 -9.49 -24.67 0.44
CA MET A 113 -9.66 -23.38 1.10
C MET A 113 -9.22 -22.25 0.17
N LEU A 114 -10.04 -21.21 0.07
CA LEU A 114 -9.63 -19.99 -0.61
C LEU A 114 -8.57 -19.29 0.22
N ASN A 115 -7.59 -18.70 -0.47
CA ASN A 115 -6.64 -17.81 0.18
C ASN A 115 -7.41 -16.62 0.74
N GLU A 116 -7.38 -16.48 2.05
CA GLU A 116 -7.82 -15.26 2.72
C GLU A 116 -6.81 -14.17 2.37
N LEU A 117 -7.12 -13.41 1.32
CA LEU A 117 -6.34 -12.23 0.97
C LEU A 117 -6.35 -11.30 2.19
N VAL A 118 -5.20 -10.74 2.55
CA VAL A 118 -5.17 -9.71 3.60
C VAL A 118 -5.38 -8.37 2.91
N GLY A 119 -6.64 -7.95 2.80
CA GLY A 119 -6.97 -6.58 2.39
C GLY A 119 -6.45 -5.56 3.42
N HIS A 120 -6.15 -4.34 2.97
CA HIS A 120 -5.78 -3.28 3.90
C HIS A 120 -7.01 -2.69 4.57
N THR A 121 -6.96 -2.50 5.88
CA THR A 121 -8.00 -1.70 6.56
C THR A 121 -7.93 -0.24 6.08
N PRO A 122 -9.04 0.52 6.09
CA PRO A 122 -9.01 1.95 5.75
C PRO A 122 -7.95 2.74 6.52
N TYR A 123 -7.74 2.41 7.80
CA TYR A 123 -6.68 3.01 8.62
C TYR A 123 -5.27 2.77 8.09
N GLN A 124 -4.99 1.58 7.56
CA GLN A 124 -3.69 1.27 6.96
C GLN A 124 -3.46 2.07 5.68
N VAL A 125 -4.51 2.28 4.88
CA VAL A 125 -4.49 3.11 3.67
C VAL A 125 -4.23 4.57 4.02
N ILE A 126 -4.91 5.11 5.04
CA ILE A 126 -4.69 6.49 5.52
C ILE A 126 -3.26 6.65 6.06
N ALA A 127 -2.77 5.72 6.88
CA ALA A 127 -1.40 5.75 7.40
C ALA A 127 -0.36 5.71 6.26
N GLY A 128 -0.60 4.89 5.23
CA GLY A 128 0.23 4.87 4.03
C GLY A 128 0.20 6.19 3.27
N ALA A 129 -0.98 6.78 3.09
CA ALA A 129 -1.14 8.06 2.42
C ALA A 129 -0.37 9.19 3.13
N ILE A 130 -0.48 9.27 4.46
CA ILE A 130 0.26 10.25 5.26
C ILE A 130 1.77 10.03 5.09
N LEU A 131 2.24 8.78 5.16
CA LEU A 131 3.65 8.45 4.96
C LEU A 131 4.13 8.92 3.57
N GLY A 132 3.35 8.66 2.52
CA GLY A 132 3.73 9.08 1.16
C GLY A 132 3.84 10.59 1.00
N VAL A 133 2.86 11.35 1.52
CA VAL A 133 2.91 12.82 1.53
C VAL A 133 4.13 13.34 2.27
N VAL A 134 4.43 12.81 3.47
CA VAL A 134 5.59 13.22 4.26
C VAL A 134 6.89 12.94 3.53
N VAL A 135 7.02 11.78 2.89
CA VAL A 135 8.23 11.40 2.13
C VAL A 135 8.42 12.31 0.92
N ALA A 136 7.37 12.60 0.16
CA ALA A 136 7.46 13.49 -0.99
C ALA A 136 7.84 14.92 -0.58
N VAL A 137 7.20 15.46 0.46
CA VAL A 137 7.55 16.80 0.99
C VAL A 137 8.99 16.83 1.51
N TRP A 138 9.48 15.75 2.13
CA TRP A 138 10.86 15.69 2.61
C TRP A 138 11.90 15.54 1.49
N TYR A 139 11.56 14.84 0.41
CA TYR A 139 12.49 14.55 -0.69
C TYR A 139 12.53 15.66 -1.75
N CYS A 140 11.38 16.26 -2.10
CA CYS A 140 11.26 17.27 -3.15
C CYS A 140 11.53 18.70 -2.65
N HIS A 141 11.85 18.89 -1.37
CA HIS A 141 12.16 20.18 -0.75
C HIS A 141 13.63 20.26 -0.37
#